data_AF-A0A350AN57-F1
#
_entry.id   AF-A0A350AN57-F1
#
_cell.length_a   1.000
_cell.length_b   1.000
_cell.length_c   1.000
_cell.angle_alpha   90.00
_cell.angle_beta   90.00
_cell.angle_gamma   90.00
#
_symmetry.space_group_name_H-M   'P 1'
#
loop_
_entity.id
_entity.type
_entity.pdbx_description
1 polymer ?
#
loop_
_entity_poly.entity_id
_entity_poly.type
_entity_poly.pdbx_seq_one_letter_code
_entity_poly.pdbx_strand_id
1 'polypeptide(L)'
;MRQTFFHELKELEKREKEEKREKVELYLRSKSVAFRDSLPLVSIIIIILFSAVAGMYAIYLFVDLTRINDVANVHVTQNIKLAARTIQGNVFNDPEKGIKNWMLHRDLENGFEIAHPEDWIMGDSSNHLFEIKRYNSQRSANESLAAIIQLDKLENPNGLSLVEFAANESGLKADTLRKEEVSGKDLVRTGKRKEESGLAYSKIYWEREGNNYCLRVVYYNQNNREAENDLNKIVSELKIL
;
A
#
# COMPACT_ATOMS: atom_id res chain seq x y z
N MET A 1 -4.94 56.79 -76.52
CA MET A 1 -4.92 57.02 -75.06
C MET A 1 -5.43 55.83 -74.24
N ARG A 2 -6.51 55.12 -74.63
CA ARG A 2 -6.99 53.91 -73.91
C ARG A 2 -6.04 52.70 -73.96
N GLN A 3 -5.39 52.42 -75.10
CA GLN A 3 -4.55 51.21 -75.25
C GLN A 3 -3.27 51.25 -74.40
N THR A 4 -2.67 52.42 -74.20
CA THR A 4 -1.47 52.61 -73.38
C THR A 4 -1.76 52.38 -71.90
N PHE A 5 -2.90 52.90 -71.41
CA PHE A 5 -3.32 52.74 -70.02
C PHE A 5 -3.59 51.27 -69.65
N PHE A 6 -4.27 50.50 -70.51
CA PHE A 6 -4.49 49.07 -70.27
C PHE A 6 -3.19 48.24 -70.31
N HIS A 7 -2.21 48.67 -71.12
CA HIS A 7 -0.92 48.00 -71.15
C HIS A 7 -0.11 48.27 -69.88
N GLU A 8 -0.10 49.51 -69.40
CA GLU A 8 0.55 49.89 -68.13
C GLU A 8 -0.12 49.21 -66.93
N LEU A 9 -1.45 49.13 -66.91
CA LEU A 9 -2.18 48.44 -65.83
C LEU A 9 -1.87 46.95 -65.80
N LYS A 10 -1.75 46.32 -66.98
CA LYS A 10 -1.38 44.90 -67.10
C LYS A 10 0.07 44.63 -66.71
N GLU A 11 0.99 45.57 -66.97
CA GLU A 11 2.36 45.48 -66.48
C GLU A 11 2.45 45.67 -64.97
N LEU A 12 1.68 46.60 -64.40
CA LEU A 12 1.60 46.82 -62.95
C LEU A 12 1.04 45.59 -62.22
N GLU A 13 -0.05 45.00 -62.71
CA GLU A 13 -0.60 43.76 -62.15
C GLU A 13 0.40 42.60 -62.24
N LYS A 14 1.16 42.53 -63.33
CA LYS A 14 2.20 41.50 -63.50
C LYS A 14 3.33 41.68 -62.48
N ARG A 15 3.82 42.92 -62.29
CA ARG A 15 4.86 43.24 -61.30
C ARG A 15 4.37 42.99 -59.87
N GLU A 16 3.14 43.37 -59.54
CA GLU A 16 2.58 43.12 -58.20
C GLU A 16 2.45 41.61 -57.92
N LYS A 17 2.11 40.83 -58.94
CA LYS A 17 2.02 39.36 -58.83
C LYS A 17 3.41 38.72 -58.69
N GLU A 18 4.42 39.26 -59.35
CA GLU A 18 5.83 38.82 -59.21
C GLU A 18 6.38 39.18 -57.82
N GLU A 19 6.16 40.40 -57.32
CA GLU A 19 6.55 40.80 -55.95
C GLU A 19 5.86 39.95 -54.87
N LYS A 20 4.57 39.64 -55.06
CA LYS A 20 3.84 38.76 -54.12
C LYS A 20 4.43 37.35 -54.12
N ARG A 21 4.84 36.83 -55.28
CA ARG A 21 5.50 35.52 -55.37
C ARG A 21 6.86 35.53 -54.69
N GLU A 22 7.67 36.55 -54.91
CA GLU A 22 8.99 36.68 -54.30
C GLU A 22 8.91 36.80 -52.77
N LYS A 23 7.94 37.55 -52.24
CA LYS A 23 7.68 37.63 -50.79
C LYS A 23 7.27 36.28 -50.19
N VAL A 24 6.45 35.51 -50.89
CA VAL A 24 6.04 34.17 -50.44
C VAL A 24 7.23 33.20 -50.45
N GLU A 25 8.07 33.23 -51.48
CA GLU A 25 9.28 32.41 -51.55
C GLU A 25 10.28 32.77 -50.45
N LEU A 26 10.49 34.06 -50.18
CA LEU A 26 11.33 34.53 -49.08
C LEU A 26 10.80 34.05 -47.72
N TYR A 27 9.49 34.13 -47.48
CA TYR A 27 8.87 33.65 -46.25
C TYR A 27 9.00 32.13 -46.06
N LEU A 28 8.78 31.36 -47.13
CA LEU A 28 8.95 29.90 -47.11
C LEU A 28 10.42 29.51 -46.89
N ARG A 29 11.35 30.24 -47.48
CA ARG A 29 12.80 30.04 -47.29
C ARG A 29 13.26 30.43 -45.88
N SER A 30 12.74 31.52 -45.31
CA SER A 30 13.06 31.88 -43.92
C SER A 30 12.51 30.87 -42.92
N LYS A 31 11.29 30.34 -43.18
CA LYS A 31 10.66 29.36 -42.29
C LYS A 31 11.35 27.99 -42.38
N SER A 32 11.80 27.58 -43.57
CA SER A 32 12.55 26.32 -43.74
C SER A 32 13.96 26.38 -43.12
N VAL A 33 14.62 27.55 -43.16
CA VAL A 33 15.92 27.75 -42.48
C VAL A 33 15.73 27.75 -40.96
N ALA A 34 14.74 28.46 -40.42
CA ALA A 34 14.45 28.44 -38.98
C ALA A 34 14.06 27.04 -38.46
N PHE A 35 13.39 26.23 -39.29
CA PHE A 35 13.10 24.83 -38.96
C PHE A 35 14.38 23.97 -38.99
N ARG A 36 15.28 24.20 -39.96
CA ARG A 36 16.55 23.47 -40.08
C ARG A 36 17.49 23.72 -38.91
N ASP A 37 17.50 24.93 -38.37
CA ASP A 37 18.36 25.32 -37.25
C ASP A 37 17.80 24.87 -35.88
N SER A 38 16.49 24.59 -35.79
CA SER A 38 15.83 24.11 -34.55
C SER A 38 15.75 22.58 -34.44
N LEU A 39 15.86 21.85 -35.56
CA LEU A 39 15.94 20.38 -35.58
C LEU A 39 16.98 19.79 -34.61
N PRO A 40 18.26 20.24 -34.57
CA PRO A 40 19.23 19.66 -33.64
C PRO A 40 18.86 19.89 -32.18
N LEU A 41 18.22 21.02 -31.85
CA LEU A 41 17.84 21.38 -30.49
C LEU A 41 16.66 20.52 -30.00
N VAL A 42 15.67 20.28 -30.86
CA VAL A 42 14.56 19.35 -30.59
C VAL A 42 15.07 17.92 -30.43
N SER A 43 16.02 17.49 -31.27
CA SER A 43 16.63 16.16 -31.15
C SER A 43 17.38 15.99 -29.82
N ILE A 44 18.13 16.99 -29.35
CA ILE A 44 18.82 16.95 -28.05
C ILE A 44 17.82 16.82 -26.90
N ILE A 45 16.72 17.59 -26.92
CA ILE A 45 15.68 17.51 -25.89
C ILE A 45 15.04 16.11 -25.85
N ILE A 46 14.72 15.53 -27.01
CA ILE A 46 14.15 14.18 -27.10
C ILE A 46 15.15 13.14 -26.59
N ILE A 47 16.44 13.27 -26.91
CA ILE A 47 17.48 12.36 -26.42
C ILE A 47 17.61 12.46 -24.90
N ILE A 48 17.56 13.65 -24.31
CA ILE A 48 17.63 13.82 -22.85
C ILE A 48 16.40 13.17 -22.18
N LEU A 49 15.20 13.43 -22.70
CA LEU A 49 13.97 12.81 -22.17
C LEU A 49 14.00 11.28 -22.31
N PHE A 50 14.41 10.78 -23.46
CA PHE A 50 14.54 9.34 -23.71
C PHE A 50 15.62 8.72 -22.81
N SER A 51 16.75 9.39 -22.60
CA SER A 51 17.82 8.92 -21.71
C SER A 51 17.37 8.92 -20.25
N ALA A 52 16.57 9.90 -19.82
CA ALA A 52 16.01 9.95 -18.47
C ALA A 52 15.01 8.81 -18.24
N VAL A 53 14.10 8.56 -19.19
CA VAL A 53 13.13 7.47 -19.13
C VAL A 53 13.83 6.12 -19.20
N ALA A 54 14.77 5.94 -20.14
CA ALA A 54 15.57 4.73 -20.27
C ALA A 54 16.45 4.49 -19.03
N GLY A 55 16.99 5.54 -18.41
CA GLY A 55 17.73 5.47 -17.16
C GLY A 55 16.86 5.01 -16.00
N MET A 56 15.67 5.60 -15.83
CA MET A 56 14.70 5.16 -14.81
C MET A 56 14.26 3.71 -15.04
N TYR A 57 14.00 3.33 -16.29
CA TYR A 57 13.62 1.97 -16.65
C TYR A 57 14.76 0.97 -16.46
N ALA A 58 16.01 1.35 -16.76
CA ALA A 58 17.19 0.54 -16.51
C ALA A 58 17.44 0.36 -15.00
N ILE A 59 17.21 1.39 -14.17
CA ILE A 59 17.26 1.28 -12.71
C ILE A 59 16.18 0.31 -12.21
N TYR A 60 14.95 0.45 -12.71
CA TYR A 60 13.84 -0.46 -12.38
C TYR A 60 14.18 -1.91 -12.74
N LEU A 61 14.62 -2.16 -13.97
CA LEU A 61 15.04 -3.49 -14.41
C LEU A 61 16.29 -3.99 -13.67
N PHE A 62 17.23 -3.12 -13.32
CA PHE A 62 18.40 -3.50 -12.53
C PHE A 62 17.98 -3.96 -11.14
N VAL A 63 17.08 -3.24 -10.47
CA VAL A 63 16.50 -3.66 -9.17
C VAL A 63 15.80 -5.01 -9.27
N ASP A 64 15.07 -5.24 -10.37
CA ASP A 64 14.30 -6.47 -10.59
C ASP A 64 15.20 -7.66 -10.99
N LEU A 65 16.15 -7.47 -11.91
CA LEU A 65 17.07 -8.50 -12.44
C LEU A 65 18.15 -8.90 -11.44
N THR A 66 18.70 -7.96 -10.67
CA THR A 66 19.82 -8.26 -9.77
C THR A 66 19.40 -8.97 -8.49
N ARG A 67 18.09 -9.14 -8.24
CA ARG A 67 17.58 -9.61 -6.94
C ARG A 67 18.29 -8.93 -5.77
N ILE A 68 18.61 -7.64 -5.88
CA ILE A 68 19.13 -6.86 -4.73
C ILE A 68 18.07 -6.78 -3.61
N ASN A 69 16.80 -7.04 -3.95
CA ASN A 69 15.75 -7.41 -2.99
C ASN A 69 16.06 -8.66 -2.14
N ASP A 70 17.04 -9.49 -2.46
CA ASP A 70 17.41 -10.65 -1.64
C ASP A 70 18.73 -10.48 -0.87
N VAL A 71 19.67 -9.63 -1.33
CA VAL A 71 21.04 -9.59 -0.78
C VAL A 71 21.40 -8.31 0.00
N ALA A 72 20.70 -7.19 -0.22
CA ALA A 72 20.87 -5.95 0.56
C ALA A 72 19.73 -5.72 1.58
N ASN A 73 18.84 -6.71 1.70
CA ASN A 73 17.46 -6.56 2.14
C ASN A 73 17.20 -6.60 3.65
N VAL A 74 18.09 -6.01 4.47
CA VAL A 74 17.79 -5.95 5.92
C VAL A 74 17.85 -4.54 6.51
N HIS A 75 18.62 -3.60 5.94
CA HIS A 75 18.79 -2.28 6.58
C HIS A 75 18.43 -1.07 5.72
N VAL A 76 18.65 -1.12 4.39
CA VAL A 76 18.36 0.03 3.52
C VAL A 76 16.90 0.01 3.03
N THR A 77 16.35 -1.17 2.76
CA THR A 77 14.96 -1.35 2.33
C THR A 77 13.95 -1.07 3.44
N GLN A 78 14.22 -1.47 4.69
CA GLN A 78 13.31 -1.19 5.81
C GLN A 78 13.18 0.31 6.07
N ASN A 79 14.29 1.05 6.15
CA ASN A 79 14.25 2.50 6.40
C ASN A 79 13.56 3.29 5.27
N ILE A 80 13.76 2.89 4.00
CA ILE A 80 13.11 3.56 2.85
C ILE A 80 11.62 3.19 2.76
N LYS A 81 11.25 1.91 2.99
CA LYS A 81 9.85 1.48 3.06
C LYS A 81 9.12 2.17 4.21
N LEU A 82 9.76 2.24 5.38
CA LEU A 82 9.23 2.93 6.55
C LEU A 82 9.09 4.43 6.30
N ALA A 83 10.06 5.08 5.65
CA ALA A 83 9.96 6.49 5.28
C ALA A 83 8.82 6.76 4.28
N ALA A 84 8.70 5.93 3.23
CA ALA A 84 7.60 6.03 2.27
C ALA A 84 6.23 5.84 2.94
N ARG A 85 6.12 4.89 3.88
CA ARG A 85 4.89 4.61 4.64
C ARG A 85 4.59 5.66 5.70
N THR A 86 5.61 6.26 6.31
CA THR A 86 5.48 7.41 7.22
C THR A 86 4.91 8.60 6.48
N ILE A 87 5.37 8.85 5.25
CA ILE A 87 4.83 9.90 4.38
C ILE A 87 3.37 9.61 3.98
N GLN A 88 2.99 8.33 3.85
CA GLN A 88 1.62 7.91 3.57
C GLN A 88 0.70 7.92 4.82
N GLY A 89 1.22 8.18 6.02
CA GLY A 89 0.43 8.19 7.26
C GLY A 89 0.07 6.82 7.81
N ASN A 90 0.69 5.74 7.31
CA ASN A 90 0.37 4.35 7.69
C ASN A 90 1.24 3.82 8.84
N VAL A 91 1.94 4.70 9.55
CA VAL A 91 2.84 4.35 10.66
C VAL A 91 2.26 4.86 11.97
N PHE A 92 2.09 3.93 12.90
CA PHE A 92 1.57 4.17 14.24
C PHE A 92 2.69 4.08 15.28
N ASN A 93 2.67 5.02 16.23
CA ASN A 93 3.59 5.08 17.36
C ASN A 93 2.82 5.41 18.63
N ASP A 94 3.06 4.65 19.69
CA ASP A 94 2.62 4.95 21.05
C ASP A 94 3.79 4.65 22.01
N PRO A 95 4.55 5.68 22.40
CA PRO A 95 5.69 5.51 23.30
C PRO A 95 5.30 4.98 24.69
N GLU A 96 4.11 5.29 25.20
CA GLU A 96 3.69 4.87 26.55
C GLU A 96 3.49 3.35 26.61
N LYS A 97 3.03 2.76 25.51
CA LYS A 97 2.87 1.30 25.35
C LYS A 97 4.08 0.63 24.71
N GLY A 98 5.15 1.38 24.44
CA GLY A 98 6.36 0.88 23.78
C GLY A 98 6.09 0.37 22.37
N ILE A 99 5.22 1.06 21.62
CA ILE A 99 4.88 0.81 20.23
C ILE A 99 5.65 1.81 19.37
N LYS A 100 6.48 1.30 18.47
CA LYS A 100 7.30 2.12 17.58
C LYS A 100 7.29 1.54 16.17
N ASN A 101 7.04 2.39 15.18
CA ASN A 101 7.05 2.04 13.76
C ASN A 101 6.09 0.89 13.41
N TRP A 102 4.94 0.82 14.09
CA TRP A 102 3.93 -0.18 13.77
C TRP A 102 3.17 0.24 12.52
N MET A 103 2.70 -0.75 11.77
CA MET A 103 1.87 -0.56 10.60
C MET A 103 0.41 -0.42 11.02
N LEU A 104 -0.25 0.59 10.49
CA LEU A 104 -1.68 0.80 10.69
C LEU A 104 -2.46 0.23 9.50
N HIS A 105 -3.35 -0.71 9.77
CA HIS A 105 -4.29 -1.24 8.80
C HIS A 105 -5.71 -0.77 9.15
N ARG A 106 -6.40 -0.17 8.19
CA ARG A 106 -7.77 0.34 8.36
C ARG A 106 -8.68 -0.29 7.33
N ASP A 107 -9.73 -0.94 7.82
CA ASP A 107 -10.81 -1.48 7.01
C ASP A 107 -12.10 -0.73 7.39
N LEU A 108 -12.54 0.16 6.50
CA LEU A 108 -13.75 0.96 6.68
C LEU A 108 -15.04 0.15 6.42
N GLU A 109 -14.97 -0.91 5.63
CA GLU A 109 -16.12 -1.74 5.31
C GLU A 109 -16.51 -2.61 6.51
N ASN A 110 -15.52 -3.19 7.16
CA ASN A 110 -15.72 -4.00 8.37
C ASN A 110 -15.60 -3.19 9.67
N GLY A 111 -15.21 -1.91 9.56
CA GLY A 111 -15.26 -0.93 10.65
C GLY A 111 -14.22 -1.17 11.74
N PHE A 112 -12.97 -1.46 11.36
CA PHE A 112 -11.87 -1.60 12.32
C PHE A 112 -10.58 -0.93 11.85
N GLU A 113 -9.77 -0.53 12.82
CA GLU A 113 -8.39 -0.09 12.62
C GLU A 113 -7.49 -0.86 13.60
N ILE A 114 -6.48 -1.54 13.05
CA ILE A 114 -5.57 -2.41 13.78
C ILE A 114 -4.12 -1.99 13.51
N ALA A 115 -3.37 -1.72 14.57
CA ALA A 115 -1.93 -1.48 14.51
C ALA A 115 -1.20 -2.80 14.76
N HIS A 116 -0.18 -3.12 13.96
CA HIS A 116 0.63 -4.32 14.13
C HIS A 116 2.12 -4.06 13.85
N PRO A 117 3.04 -4.90 14.37
CA PRO A 117 4.47 -4.72 14.08
C PRO A 117 4.79 -4.80 12.58
N GLU A 118 5.77 -4.01 12.12
CA GLU A 118 6.19 -3.96 10.71
C GLU A 118 6.84 -5.28 10.24
N ASP A 119 7.46 -6.01 11.15
CA ASP A 119 8.13 -7.29 10.88
C ASP A 119 7.16 -8.47 10.79
N TRP A 120 5.86 -8.25 11.00
CA TRP A 120 4.84 -9.26 10.73
C TRP A 120 4.36 -9.15 9.30
N ILE A 121 4.32 -10.29 8.61
CA ILE A 121 4.00 -10.37 7.19
C ILE A 121 2.48 -10.51 7.05
N MET A 122 1.85 -9.62 6.27
CA MET A 122 0.43 -9.74 5.92
C MET A 122 0.17 -11.06 5.20
N GLY A 123 -0.87 -11.78 5.61
CA GLY A 123 -1.34 -12.97 4.91
C GLY A 123 -2.25 -12.61 3.74
N ASP A 124 -2.22 -13.44 2.69
CA ASP A 124 -3.06 -13.28 1.50
C ASP A 124 -4.36 -14.10 1.57
N SER A 125 -4.79 -14.49 2.76
CA SER A 125 -5.96 -15.36 2.92
C SER A 125 -7.24 -14.61 2.57
N SER A 126 -7.99 -15.13 1.59
CA SER A 126 -9.33 -14.63 1.24
C SER A 126 -10.40 -14.98 2.28
N ASN A 127 -10.05 -15.81 3.27
CA ASN A 127 -11.02 -16.33 4.24
C ASN A 127 -11.08 -15.51 5.52
N HIS A 128 -10.10 -14.62 5.75
CA HIS A 128 -9.99 -13.78 6.93
C HIS A 128 -10.09 -12.32 6.50
N LEU A 129 -10.71 -11.48 7.32
CA LEU A 129 -10.76 -10.04 7.07
C LEU A 129 -9.38 -9.40 7.23
N PHE A 130 -8.57 -9.96 8.11
CA PHE A 130 -7.19 -9.55 8.33
C PHE A 130 -6.38 -10.75 8.80
N GLU A 131 -5.17 -10.92 8.25
CA GLU A 131 -4.24 -11.96 8.67
C GLU A 131 -2.82 -11.40 8.70
N ILE A 132 -2.09 -11.65 9.79
CA ILE A 132 -0.65 -11.37 9.88
C ILE A 132 0.09 -12.58 10.47
N LYS A 133 1.28 -12.82 9.93
CA LYS A 133 2.12 -13.97 10.23
C LYS A 133 3.46 -13.51 10.77
N ARG A 134 3.87 -14.12 11.87
CA ARG A 134 5.20 -13.98 12.44
C ARG A 134 5.98 -15.26 12.20
N TYR A 135 7.18 -15.14 11.67
CA TYR A 135 8.10 -16.24 11.45
C TYR A 135 9.25 -16.21 12.47
N ASN A 136 9.84 -17.36 12.79
CA ASN A 136 10.97 -17.42 13.75
C ASN A 136 12.25 -16.78 13.18
N SER A 137 12.38 -16.71 11.85
CA SER A 137 13.49 -16.09 11.15
C SER A 137 13.00 -15.65 9.76
N GLN A 138 13.21 -14.37 9.42
CA GLN A 138 12.85 -13.79 8.12
C GLN A 138 13.94 -14.00 7.03
N ARG A 139 14.91 -14.91 7.26
CA ARG A 139 16.17 -14.99 6.49
C ARG A 139 16.34 -16.25 5.65
N SER A 140 15.37 -17.18 5.62
CA SER A 140 15.58 -18.47 4.94
C SER A 140 14.31 -19.02 4.34
N ALA A 141 14.36 -19.61 3.15
CA ALA A 141 13.23 -20.22 2.44
C ALA A 141 12.45 -21.33 3.21
N ASN A 142 12.92 -21.75 4.38
CA ASN A 142 12.27 -22.72 5.27
C ASN A 142 11.75 -22.03 6.55
N GLU A 143 10.97 -20.96 6.41
CA GLU A 143 10.48 -20.17 7.55
C GLU A 143 9.46 -20.97 8.37
N SER A 144 9.86 -21.38 9.58
CA SER A 144 8.92 -21.95 10.55
C SER A 144 8.10 -20.82 11.16
N LEU A 145 6.78 -20.92 11.10
CA LEU A 145 5.85 -19.98 11.73
C LEU A 145 6.08 -19.94 13.24
N ALA A 146 6.06 -18.74 13.80
CA ALA A 146 6.10 -18.49 15.24
C ALA A 146 4.68 -18.22 15.77
N ALA A 147 3.93 -17.36 15.08
CA ALA A 147 2.55 -17.04 15.42
C ALA A 147 1.77 -16.57 14.19
N ILE A 148 0.45 -16.71 14.24
CA ILE A 148 -0.47 -16.11 13.27
C ILE A 148 -1.57 -15.39 14.05
N ILE A 149 -1.93 -14.18 13.62
CA ILE A 149 -3.14 -13.49 14.07
C ILE A 149 -4.11 -13.41 12.88
N GLN A 150 -5.36 -13.77 13.12
CA GLN A 150 -6.47 -13.76 12.17
C GLN A 150 -7.64 -12.98 12.75
N LEU A 151 -8.31 -12.20 11.92
CA LEU A 151 -9.54 -11.49 12.25
C LEU A 151 -10.66 -12.00 11.35
N ASP A 152 -11.73 -12.46 11.98
CA ASP A 152 -12.90 -13.01 11.31
C ASP A 152 -14.18 -12.30 11.75
N LYS A 153 -15.13 -12.24 10.83
CA LYS A 153 -16.53 -11.92 11.12
C LYS A 153 -17.29 -13.22 11.32
N LEU A 154 -18.05 -13.31 12.41
CA LEU A 154 -18.78 -14.51 12.81
C LEU A 154 -20.27 -14.21 12.91
N GLU A 155 -21.08 -15.14 12.43
CA GLU A 155 -22.54 -15.05 12.51
C GLU A 155 -23.03 -15.39 13.93
N ASN A 156 -24.03 -14.64 14.41
CA ASN A 156 -24.73 -14.90 15.67
C ASN A 156 -26.23 -15.13 15.42
N PRO A 157 -26.61 -16.21 14.73
CA PRO A 157 -28.00 -16.43 14.31
C PRO A 157 -28.97 -16.56 15.49
N ASN A 158 -28.46 -16.95 16.66
CA ASN A 158 -29.25 -17.15 17.87
C ASN A 158 -29.39 -15.87 18.71
N GLY A 159 -28.76 -14.75 18.31
CA GLY A 159 -28.81 -13.49 19.05
C GLY A 159 -28.29 -13.59 20.48
N LEU A 160 -27.28 -14.43 20.72
CA LEU A 160 -26.67 -14.60 22.04
C LEU A 160 -25.96 -13.32 22.47
N SER A 161 -25.88 -13.04 23.77
CA SER A 161 -24.99 -11.97 24.25
C SER A 161 -23.54 -12.28 23.89
N LEU A 162 -22.68 -11.26 23.77
CA LEU A 162 -21.27 -11.44 23.37
C LEU A 162 -20.53 -12.50 24.21
N VAL A 163 -20.80 -12.55 25.52
CA VAL A 163 -20.14 -13.51 26.44
C VAL A 163 -20.66 -14.93 26.24
N GLU A 164 -21.97 -15.10 26.05
CA GLU A 164 -22.58 -16.39 25.75
C GLU A 164 -22.17 -16.89 24.37
N PHE A 165 -22.09 -15.98 23.39
CA PHE A 165 -21.57 -16.25 22.06
C PHE A 165 -20.12 -16.73 22.12
N ALA A 166 -19.25 -15.98 22.80
CA ALA A 166 -17.84 -16.33 22.96
C ALA A 166 -17.67 -17.68 23.69
N ALA A 167 -18.47 -17.95 24.71
CA ALA A 167 -18.48 -19.22 25.43
C ALA A 167 -18.88 -20.38 24.51
N ASN A 168 -19.96 -20.20 23.74
CA ASN A 168 -20.44 -21.20 22.80
C ASN A 168 -19.44 -21.47 21.67
N GLU A 169 -18.89 -20.42 21.02
CA GLU A 169 -17.94 -20.57 19.92
C GLU A 169 -16.61 -21.18 20.37
N SER A 170 -16.14 -20.84 21.58
CA SER A 170 -14.90 -21.41 22.12
C SER A 170 -15.07 -22.76 22.82
N GLY A 171 -16.30 -23.23 23.03
CA GLY A 171 -16.59 -24.43 23.84
C GLY A 171 -16.22 -24.26 25.33
N LEU A 172 -16.13 -23.03 25.81
CA LEU A 172 -15.77 -22.69 27.19
C LEU A 172 -17.00 -22.30 28.01
N LYS A 173 -16.86 -22.28 29.33
CA LYS A 173 -17.90 -21.74 30.21
C LYS A 173 -17.76 -20.21 30.30
N ALA A 174 -18.90 -19.52 30.28
CA ALA A 174 -18.96 -18.05 30.28
C ALA A 174 -18.23 -17.39 31.48
N ASP A 175 -18.24 -18.03 32.64
CA ASP A 175 -17.57 -17.57 33.87
C ASP A 175 -16.04 -17.66 33.81
N THR A 176 -15.49 -18.44 32.88
CA THR A 176 -14.03 -18.56 32.67
C THR A 176 -13.46 -17.51 31.73
N LEU A 177 -14.33 -16.72 31.08
CA LEU A 177 -13.94 -15.71 30.11
C LEU A 177 -13.66 -14.38 30.80
N ARG A 178 -12.61 -13.69 30.35
CA ARG A 178 -12.27 -12.37 30.87
C ARG A 178 -12.98 -11.31 30.05
N LYS A 179 -13.71 -10.43 30.72
CA LYS A 179 -14.28 -9.22 30.11
C LYS A 179 -13.30 -8.06 30.30
N GLU A 180 -13.16 -7.24 29.28
CA GLU A 180 -12.36 -6.02 29.31
C GLU A 180 -12.99 -4.97 28.41
N GLU A 181 -12.67 -3.70 28.65
CA GLU A 181 -13.13 -2.59 27.82
C GLU A 181 -11.92 -1.99 27.10
N VAL A 182 -11.99 -1.86 25.77
CA VAL A 182 -10.97 -1.20 24.96
C VAL A 182 -11.66 -0.23 24.00
N SER A 183 -11.15 1.00 23.91
CA SER A 183 -11.71 2.05 23.05
C SER A 183 -13.21 2.31 23.28
N GLY A 184 -13.69 2.15 24.52
CA GLY A 184 -15.10 2.33 24.86
C GLY A 184 -16.03 1.19 24.42
N LYS A 185 -15.47 0.03 24.07
CA LYS A 185 -16.21 -1.16 23.63
C LYS A 185 -15.87 -2.34 24.52
N ASP A 186 -16.87 -3.19 24.77
CA ASP A 186 -16.71 -4.42 25.51
C ASP A 186 -16.05 -5.49 24.64
N LEU A 187 -15.02 -6.14 25.20
CA LEU A 187 -14.36 -7.30 24.62
C LEU A 187 -14.40 -8.48 25.58
N VAL A 188 -14.39 -9.67 25.01
CA VAL A 188 -14.34 -10.93 25.75
C VAL A 188 -13.13 -11.73 25.30
N ARG A 189 -12.27 -12.13 26.24
CA ARG A 189 -11.07 -12.94 25.98
C ARG A 189 -11.19 -14.34 26.56
N THR A 190 -10.75 -15.34 25.79
CA THR A 190 -10.61 -16.73 26.27
C THR A 190 -9.39 -16.92 27.17
N GLY A 191 -8.40 -16.03 27.06
CA GLY A 191 -7.05 -16.26 27.57
C GLY A 191 -6.32 -17.34 26.76
N LYS A 192 -5.10 -17.68 27.18
CA LYS A 192 -4.27 -18.71 26.53
C LYS A 192 -4.86 -20.10 26.79
N ARG A 193 -5.09 -20.84 25.73
CA ARG A 193 -5.62 -22.21 25.70
C ARG A 193 -4.73 -23.09 24.83
N LYS A 194 -4.94 -24.40 24.89
CA LYS A 194 -4.28 -25.38 24.02
C LYS A 194 -5.34 -26.12 23.21
N GLU A 195 -5.09 -26.27 21.91
CA GLU A 195 -5.85 -27.15 21.03
C GLU A 195 -5.48 -28.61 21.26
N GLU A 196 -6.30 -29.51 20.74
CA GLU A 196 -6.01 -30.95 20.68
C GLU A 196 -4.72 -31.25 19.89
N SER A 197 -4.40 -30.40 18.91
CA SER A 197 -3.13 -30.43 18.16
C SER A 197 -1.89 -30.14 19.01
N GLY A 198 -2.09 -29.64 20.25
CA GLY A 198 -1.03 -29.19 21.15
C GLY A 198 -0.62 -27.73 20.97
N LEU A 199 -1.12 -27.04 19.94
CA LEU A 199 -0.86 -25.63 19.68
C LEU A 199 -1.55 -24.74 20.72
N ALA A 200 -0.87 -23.68 21.15
CA ALA A 200 -1.49 -22.70 22.02
C ALA A 200 -2.24 -21.64 21.21
N TYR A 201 -3.36 -21.15 21.72
CA TYR A 201 -4.13 -20.09 21.06
C TYR A 201 -4.79 -19.15 22.08
N SER A 202 -5.26 -18.01 21.60
CA SER A 202 -6.17 -17.13 22.34
C SER A 202 -7.14 -16.49 21.36
N LYS A 203 -8.41 -16.30 21.78
CA LYS A 203 -9.43 -15.61 21.01
C LYS A 203 -9.93 -14.38 21.78
N ILE A 204 -10.20 -13.31 21.05
CA ILE A 204 -10.75 -12.05 21.55
C ILE A 204 -11.97 -11.71 20.70
N TYR A 205 -13.11 -11.47 21.33
CA TYR A 205 -14.37 -11.19 20.65
C TYR A 205 -14.90 -9.81 21.00
N TRP A 206 -15.56 -9.18 20.04
CA TRP A 206 -16.35 -7.96 20.23
C TRP A 206 -17.57 -7.97 19.31
N GLU A 207 -18.52 -7.10 19.60
CA GLU A 207 -19.72 -6.90 18.80
C GLU A 207 -19.72 -5.50 18.16
N ARG A 208 -20.15 -5.43 16.90
CA ARG A 208 -20.39 -4.17 16.17
C ARG A 208 -21.57 -4.34 15.23
N GLU A 209 -22.57 -3.45 15.37
CA GLU A 209 -23.75 -3.39 14.51
C GLU A 209 -24.46 -4.76 14.36
N GLY A 210 -24.59 -5.51 15.46
CA GLY A 210 -25.23 -6.84 15.49
C GLY A 210 -24.39 -7.97 14.88
N ASN A 211 -23.14 -7.70 14.48
CA ASN A 211 -22.19 -8.70 14.01
C ASN A 211 -21.13 -8.95 15.08
N ASN A 212 -20.73 -10.21 15.24
CA ASN A 212 -19.63 -10.58 16.11
C ASN A 212 -18.35 -10.71 15.32
N TYR A 213 -17.25 -10.30 15.93
CA TYR A 213 -15.91 -10.39 15.36
C TYR A 213 -15.01 -11.17 16.30
N CYS A 214 -14.04 -11.87 15.73
CA CYS A 214 -13.08 -12.68 16.48
C CYS A 214 -11.67 -12.39 15.98
N LEU A 215 -10.80 -11.94 16.89
CA LEU A 215 -9.36 -11.93 16.67
C LEU A 215 -8.77 -13.17 17.35
N ARG A 216 -8.25 -14.08 16.54
CA ARG A 216 -7.61 -15.33 16.98
C ARG A 216 -6.12 -15.24 16.76
N VAL A 217 -5.36 -15.61 17.79
CA VAL A 217 -3.91 -15.88 17.67
C VAL A 217 -3.63 -17.36 17.83
N VAL A 218 -2.74 -17.90 17.02
CA VAL A 218 -2.19 -19.25 17.15
C VAL A 218 -0.69 -19.16 17.33
N TYR A 219 -0.15 -19.89 18.30
CA TYR A 219 1.27 -19.94 18.61
C TYR A 219 1.85 -21.30 18.22
N TYR A 220 2.84 -21.27 17.34
CA TYR A 220 3.52 -22.46 16.80
C TYR A 220 4.82 -22.78 17.54
N ASN A 221 5.31 -21.86 18.38
CA ASN A 221 6.49 -22.05 19.20
C ASN A 221 6.13 -22.05 20.71
N GLN A 222 6.88 -22.82 21.50
CA GLN A 222 6.72 -22.87 22.96
C GLN A 222 7.15 -21.55 23.63
N ASN A 223 8.17 -20.87 23.07
CA ASN A 223 8.55 -19.53 23.50
C ASN A 223 7.82 -18.48 22.66
N ASN A 224 6.65 -18.06 23.14
CA ASN A 224 5.77 -17.14 22.43
C ASN A 224 5.57 -15.79 23.16
N ARG A 225 6.45 -15.48 24.12
CA ARG A 225 6.33 -14.28 24.97
C ARG A 225 6.28 -12.97 24.17
N GLU A 226 7.07 -12.88 23.11
CA GLU A 226 7.08 -11.69 22.26
C GLU A 226 5.77 -11.55 21.48
N ALA A 227 5.28 -12.63 20.87
CA ALA A 227 3.99 -12.61 20.17
C ALA A 227 2.80 -12.33 21.10
N GLU A 228 2.86 -12.79 22.36
CA GLU A 228 1.87 -12.46 23.38
C GLU A 228 1.92 -10.97 23.77
N ASN A 229 3.11 -10.40 23.89
CA ASN A 229 3.28 -8.97 24.16
C ASN A 229 2.76 -8.12 23.00
N ASP A 230 3.09 -8.52 21.77
CA ASP A 230 2.61 -7.87 20.55
C ASP A 230 1.08 -7.94 20.48
N LEU A 231 0.48 -9.12 20.70
CA LEU A 231 -0.99 -9.26 20.73
C LEU A 231 -1.64 -8.33 21.75
N ASN A 232 -1.11 -8.24 22.96
CA ASN A 232 -1.70 -7.38 23.99
C ASN A 232 -1.67 -5.91 23.58
N LYS A 233 -0.58 -5.47 22.95
CA LYS A 233 -0.46 -4.12 22.38
C LYS A 233 -1.42 -3.92 21.20
N ILE A 234 -1.49 -4.87 20.27
CA ILE A 234 -2.44 -4.88 19.13
C ILE A 234 -3.87 -4.70 19.64
N VAL A 235 -4.30 -5.53 20.60
CA VAL A 235 -5.67 -5.43 21.13
C VAL A 235 -5.87 -4.11 21.86
N SER A 236 -4.88 -3.60 22.60
CA SER A 236 -5.01 -2.33 23.34
C SER A 236 -5.13 -1.08 22.44
N GLU A 237 -4.70 -1.19 21.18
CA GLU A 237 -4.79 -0.15 20.15
C GLU A 237 -5.88 -0.43 19.12
N LEU A 238 -6.64 -1.52 19.28
CA LEU A 238 -7.73 -1.84 18.38
C LEU A 238 -8.80 -0.75 18.48
N LYS A 239 -9.12 -0.15 17.34
CA LYS A 239 -10.24 0.79 17.23
C LYS A 239 -11.36 0.15 16.45
N ILE A 240 -12.54 0.17 17.05
CA ILE A 240 -13.79 -0.27 16.45
C ILE A 240 -14.52 0.99 16.00
N LEU A 241 -14.70 1.15 14.70
CA LEU A 241 -15.18 2.39 14.04
C LEU A 241 -16.70 2.46 13.95
#